data_AF-A0A8B7YV75-F1
#
_entry.id   AF-A0A8B7YV75-F1
#
_cell.length_a   1.000
_cell.length_b   1.000
_cell.length_c   1.000
_cell.angle_alpha   90.00
_cell.angle_beta   90.00
_cell.angle_gamma   90.00
#
_symmetry.space_group_name_H-M   'P 1'
#
loop_
_entity.id
_entity.type
_entity.pdbx_description
1 polymer ?
#
loop_
_entity_poly.entity_id
_entity_poly.type
_entity_poly.pdbx_seq_one_letter_code
_entity_poly.pdbx_strand_id
1 'polypeptide(L)'
;MALRCLMILFLSTTLGAWAFTAGPPVGQYPYDLCMNMIPSGHGESTATTEAPYRILTSSSTYSSGQSITVTVESTDSTSEIEGIFMQARRKGADRHGTKAIGTFSNAPTRTQLLTCGRPDSAWGHSGELGATAASVTWIAPPCDEGPLAFMATIVKGPKELFWTGVLSSEMTFTGPNSTDCGRPPASPMSTKPASTPSSGGPNGPLMSAMTLMMSVAVALHLDLVKF
;
A
#
# COMPACT_ATOMS: atom_id res chain seq x y z
N MET A 1 -46.44 33.40 -1.40
CA MET A 1 -46.40 31.99 -0.93
C MET A 1 -45.76 31.03 -1.94
N ALA A 2 -45.95 31.19 -3.26
CA ALA A 2 -45.33 30.33 -4.28
C ALA A 2 -43.78 30.35 -4.32
N LEU A 3 -43.15 31.44 -3.92
CA LEU A 3 -41.68 31.59 -3.95
C LEU A 3 -40.95 30.84 -2.81
N ARG A 4 -41.67 30.44 -1.75
CA ARG A 4 -41.11 29.67 -0.63
C ARG A 4 -41.06 28.16 -0.91
N CYS A 5 -41.91 27.63 -1.79
CA CYS A 5 -41.81 26.22 -2.23
C CYS A 5 -40.64 25.98 -3.18
N LEU A 6 -40.32 26.95 -4.04
CA LEU A 6 -39.22 26.84 -5.01
C LEU A 6 -37.84 26.76 -4.34
N MET A 7 -37.62 27.41 -3.18
CA MET A 7 -36.35 27.29 -2.46
C MET A 7 -36.20 25.97 -1.69
N ILE A 8 -37.30 25.33 -1.27
CA ILE A 8 -37.26 24.03 -0.59
C ILE A 8 -36.94 22.91 -1.60
N LEU A 9 -37.40 23.04 -2.85
CA LEU A 9 -37.10 22.10 -3.94
C LEU A 9 -35.66 22.20 -4.48
N PHE A 10 -34.99 23.36 -4.35
CA PHE A 10 -33.58 23.50 -4.73
C PHE A 10 -32.60 23.02 -3.64
N LEU A 11 -33.03 22.95 -2.38
CA LEU A 11 -32.20 22.44 -1.27
C LEU A 11 -32.26 20.91 -1.13
N SER A 12 -33.22 20.24 -1.79
CA SER A 12 -33.33 18.77 -1.75
C SER A 12 -32.62 18.07 -2.91
N THR A 13 -32.13 18.79 -3.92
CA THR A 13 -31.47 18.20 -5.11
C THR A 13 -29.95 18.12 -5.01
N THR A 14 -29.33 18.55 -3.91
CA THR A 14 -27.88 18.44 -3.69
C THR A 14 -27.46 17.25 -2.83
N LEU A 15 -28.38 16.35 -2.43
CA LEU A 15 -28.01 14.99 -2.03
C LEU A 15 -27.78 14.09 -3.27
N GLY A 16 -27.13 14.64 -4.31
CA GLY A 16 -26.37 13.78 -5.19
C GLY A 16 -25.24 13.24 -4.34
N ALA A 17 -25.30 11.96 -3.98
CA ALA A 17 -24.20 11.29 -3.30
C ALA A 17 -22.97 11.41 -4.21
N TRP A 18 -22.13 12.39 -3.94
CA TRP A 18 -20.75 12.35 -4.38
C TRP A 18 -20.12 11.25 -3.54
N ALA A 19 -20.39 10.00 -3.91
CA ALA A 19 -19.56 8.89 -3.52
C ALA A 19 -18.23 9.13 -4.22
N PHE A 20 -17.41 10.01 -3.64
CA PHE A 20 -16.04 10.14 -4.04
C PHE A 20 -15.38 8.80 -3.70
N THR A 21 -15.24 7.96 -4.71
CA THR A 21 -14.59 6.64 -4.65
C THR A 21 -13.08 6.80 -4.56
N ALA A 22 -12.62 7.69 -3.66
CA ALA A 22 -11.22 8.07 -3.47
C ALA A 22 -10.33 6.90 -3.02
N GLY A 23 -10.90 5.70 -2.85
CA GLY A 23 -10.23 4.50 -2.43
C GLY A 23 -10.40 4.18 -0.96
N PRO A 24 -9.69 3.15 -0.46
CA PRO A 24 -9.73 2.77 0.93
C PRO A 24 -9.24 3.91 1.85
N PRO A 25 -10.04 4.34 2.85
CA PRO A 25 -9.72 5.48 3.72
C PRO A 25 -8.68 5.16 4.81
N VAL A 26 -7.48 4.72 4.42
CA VAL A 26 -6.43 4.23 5.34
C VAL A 26 -6.03 5.28 6.39
N GLY A 27 -6.03 6.57 6.04
CA GLY A 27 -5.72 7.64 7.00
C GLY A 27 -6.78 7.86 8.09
N GLN A 28 -8.03 7.48 7.83
CA GLN A 28 -9.14 7.63 8.78
C GLN A 28 -9.36 6.35 9.60
N TYR A 29 -9.19 5.17 8.98
CA TYR A 29 -9.44 3.87 9.61
C TYR A 29 -8.23 2.92 9.45
N PRO A 30 -7.05 3.27 9.99
CA PRO A 30 -5.82 2.48 9.77
C PRO A 30 -5.91 1.09 10.38
N TYR A 31 -6.59 0.92 11.52
CA TYR A 31 -6.71 -0.39 12.16
C TYR A 31 -7.60 -1.34 11.35
N ASP A 32 -8.82 -0.92 11.01
CA ASP A 32 -9.78 -1.76 10.30
C ASP A 32 -9.26 -2.18 8.92
N LEU A 33 -8.66 -1.25 8.17
CA LEU A 33 -8.11 -1.54 6.86
C LEU A 33 -6.77 -2.27 6.95
N CYS A 34 -5.77 -1.70 7.63
CA CYS A 34 -4.42 -2.26 7.58
C CYS A 34 -4.23 -3.52 8.42
N MET A 35 -5.00 -3.73 9.49
CA MET A 35 -4.89 -4.92 10.34
C MET A 35 -5.97 -5.94 10.00
N ASN A 36 -7.24 -5.54 10.05
CA ASN A 36 -8.36 -6.47 9.88
C ASN A 36 -8.76 -6.66 8.41
N MET A 37 -8.28 -5.80 7.50
CA MET A 37 -8.67 -5.79 6.08
C MET A 37 -10.18 -5.63 5.86
N ILE A 38 -10.88 -4.98 6.79
CA ILE A 38 -12.32 -4.73 6.70
C ILE A 38 -12.52 -3.39 5.98
N PRO A 39 -13.34 -3.33 4.91
CA PRO A 39 -13.57 -2.10 4.17
C PRO A 39 -14.48 -1.15 4.97
N SER A 40 -13.88 -0.19 5.68
CA SER A 40 -14.61 0.78 6.51
C SER A 40 -15.64 1.56 5.70
N GLY A 41 -16.86 1.70 6.24
CA GLY A 41 -17.98 2.39 5.55
C GLY A 41 -18.81 1.52 4.60
N HIS A 42 -18.43 0.24 4.43
CA HIS A 42 -19.17 -0.72 3.59
C HIS A 42 -20.22 -1.54 4.35
N GLY A 43 -20.31 -1.42 5.68
CA GLY A 43 -21.20 -2.25 6.49
C GLY A 43 -20.74 -3.71 6.58
N GLU A 44 -21.66 -4.60 6.96
CA GLU A 44 -21.41 -6.04 6.97
C GLU A 44 -21.45 -6.60 5.54
N SER A 45 -20.62 -7.62 5.28
CA SER A 45 -20.65 -8.27 3.98
C SER A 45 -21.97 -9.00 3.76
N THR A 46 -22.53 -8.83 2.57
CA THR A 46 -23.70 -9.56 2.06
C THR A 46 -23.30 -10.81 1.26
N ALA A 47 -22.02 -11.07 1.05
CA ALA A 47 -21.54 -12.24 0.33
C ALA A 47 -21.81 -13.52 1.13
N THR A 48 -22.47 -14.49 0.50
CA THR A 48 -22.82 -15.79 1.11
C THR A 48 -22.08 -16.98 0.49
N THR A 49 -21.34 -16.75 -0.60
CA THR A 49 -20.58 -17.77 -1.33
C THR A 49 -19.08 -17.54 -1.18
N GLU A 50 -18.28 -18.51 -1.63
CA GLU A 50 -16.85 -18.28 -1.85
C GLU A 50 -16.62 -17.12 -2.83
N ALA A 51 -15.46 -16.46 -2.69
CA ALA A 51 -15.08 -15.36 -3.55
C ALA A 51 -14.90 -15.84 -5.01
N PRO A 52 -15.53 -15.21 -6.00
CA PRO A 52 -15.31 -15.53 -7.42
C PRO A 52 -14.01 -14.90 -7.94
N TYR A 53 -12.96 -14.87 -7.13
CA TYR A 53 -11.70 -14.19 -7.40
C TYR A 53 -10.51 -15.02 -6.93
N ARG A 54 -9.39 -14.91 -7.65
CA ARG A 54 -8.12 -15.49 -7.26
C ARG A 54 -6.99 -14.47 -7.37
N ILE A 55 -5.93 -14.71 -6.61
CA ILE A 55 -4.70 -13.92 -6.68
C ILE A 55 -3.60 -14.79 -7.29
N LEU A 56 -3.08 -14.37 -8.44
CA LEU A 56 -1.94 -14.98 -9.11
C LEU A 56 -0.67 -14.16 -8.89
N THR A 57 0.45 -14.84 -8.80
CA THR A 57 1.78 -14.24 -8.74
C THR A 57 2.62 -14.76 -9.89
N SER A 58 3.49 -13.90 -10.47
CA SER A 58 4.40 -14.32 -11.56
C SER A 58 5.52 -15.27 -11.11
N SER A 59 5.61 -15.54 -9.80
CA SER A 59 6.57 -16.45 -9.18
C SER A 59 5.96 -17.07 -7.93
N SER A 60 6.34 -18.30 -7.59
CA SER A 60 6.04 -18.97 -6.31
C SER A 60 7.15 -18.79 -5.28
N THR A 61 8.19 -18.03 -5.62
CA THR A 61 9.33 -17.72 -4.74
C THR A 61 9.65 -16.23 -4.80
N TYR A 62 10.26 -15.69 -3.75
CA TYR A 62 10.84 -14.35 -3.75
C TYR A 62 12.32 -14.37 -3.35
N SER A 63 13.03 -13.35 -3.77
CA SER A 63 14.42 -13.08 -3.40
C SER A 63 14.57 -11.58 -3.14
N SER A 64 15.70 -11.18 -2.57
CA SER A 64 15.97 -9.79 -2.18
C SER A 64 15.69 -8.80 -3.32
N GLY A 65 14.74 -7.88 -3.12
CA GLY A 65 14.40 -6.83 -4.09
C GLY A 65 13.72 -7.31 -5.39
N GLN A 66 13.34 -8.59 -5.47
CA GLN A 66 12.68 -9.14 -6.65
C GLN A 66 11.36 -8.43 -6.93
N SER A 67 11.15 -8.05 -8.19
CA SER A 67 9.86 -7.57 -8.68
C SER A 67 8.98 -8.75 -9.08
N ILE A 68 7.75 -8.79 -8.56
CA ILE A 68 6.76 -9.84 -8.82
C ILE A 68 5.47 -9.17 -9.27
N THR A 69 4.92 -9.59 -10.38
CA THR A 69 3.58 -9.16 -10.80
C THR A 69 2.55 -9.94 -10.01
N VAL A 70 1.64 -9.22 -9.37
CA VAL A 70 0.51 -9.76 -8.62
C VAL A 70 -0.76 -9.38 -9.34
N THR A 71 -1.59 -10.37 -9.66
CA THR A 71 -2.83 -10.19 -10.41
C THR A 71 -4.01 -10.67 -9.58
N VAL A 72 -5.01 -9.81 -9.39
CA VAL A 72 -6.34 -10.21 -8.94
C VAL A 72 -7.19 -10.42 -10.19
N GLU A 73 -7.85 -11.56 -10.32
CA GLU A 73 -8.74 -11.82 -11.44
C GLU A 73 -9.95 -12.66 -11.03
N SER A 74 -11.03 -12.46 -11.80
CA SER A 74 -12.25 -13.25 -11.68
C SER A 74 -12.02 -14.71 -12.07
N THR A 75 -12.65 -15.63 -11.33
CA THR A 75 -12.67 -17.06 -11.64
C THR A 75 -13.72 -17.42 -12.68
N ASP A 76 -14.80 -16.66 -12.77
CA ASP A 76 -15.89 -16.88 -13.71
C ASP A 76 -15.79 -15.98 -14.97
N SER A 77 -14.80 -15.09 -15.03
CA SER A 77 -14.58 -14.10 -16.10
C SER A 77 -15.72 -13.09 -16.32
N THR A 78 -16.68 -13.02 -15.39
CA THR A 78 -17.87 -12.14 -15.46
C THR A 78 -18.04 -11.27 -14.23
N SER A 79 -17.52 -11.69 -13.09
CA SER A 79 -17.53 -10.93 -11.84
C SER A 79 -16.52 -9.79 -11.93
N GLU A 80 -17.03 -8.57 -12.09
CA GLU A 80 -16.23 -7.35 -12.09
C GLU A 80 -15.76 -7.02 -10.67
N ILE A 81 -14.56 -6.45 -10.62
CA ILE A 81 -13.94 -5.92 -9.42
C ILE A 81 -14.24 -4.42 -9.39
N GLU A 82 -14.86 -3.96 -8.31
CA GLU A 82 -15.12 -2.54 -8.07
C GLU A 82 -14.10 -1.92 -7.11
N GLY A 83 -13.65 -2.71 -6.13
CA GLY A 83 -12.69 -2.27 -5.14
C GLY A 83 -11.72 -3.36 -4.75
N ILE A 84 -10.45 -2.97 -4.56
CA ILE A 84 -9.39 -3.82 -4.02
C ILE A 84 -8.77 -3.13 -2.82
N PHE A 85 -8.38 -3.93 -1.82
CA PHE A 85 -7.37 -3.60 -0.81
C PHE A 85 -6.50 -4.84 -0.57
N MET A 86 -5.18 -4.74 -0.72
CA MET A 86 -4.24 -5.87 -0.70
C MET A 86 -2.98 -5.57 0.10
N GLN A 87 -2.47 -6.59 0.79
CA GLN A 87 -1.16 -6.63 1.42
C GLN A 87 -0.49 -7.98 1.19
N ALA A 88 0.85 -8.02 1.18
CA ALA A 88 1.58 -9.26 1.42
C ALA A 88 1.80 -9.42 2.93
N ARG A 89 1.52 -10.62 3.46
CA ARG A 89 1.57 -10.94 4.90
C ARG A 89 2.26 -12.28 5.13
N ARG A 90 2.91 -12.45 6.27
CA ARG A 90 3.41 -13.75 6.72
C ARG A 90 2.24 -14.74 6.80
N LYS A 91 2.48 -15.99 6.43
CA LYS A 91 1.50 -17.06 6.61
C LYS A 91 1.52 -17.52 8.08
N GLY A 92 0.43 -17.34 8.81
CA GLY A 92 0.30 -17.81 10.20
C GLY A 92 -0.59 -16.92 11.08
N ALA A 93 -0.94 -17.42 12.28
CA ALA A 93 -1.89 -16.81 13.21
C ALA A 93 -1.25 -15.89 14.28
N ASP A 94 0.04 -15.57 14.18
CA ASP A 94 0.69 -14.71 15.17
C ASP A 94 0.35 -13.23 14.95
N ARG A 95 0.66 -12.38 15.95
CA ARG A 95 0.46 -10.92 15.85
C ARG A 95 1.32 -10.27 14.74
N HIS A 96 2.24 -11.02 14.13
CA HIS A 96 3.06 -10.56 13.00
C HIS A 96 2.41 -10.87 11.64
N GLY A 97 1.43 -11.77 11.59
CA GLY A 97 0.65 -12.09 10.39
C GLY A 97 -0.18 -10.92 9.85
N THR A 98 -0.35 -9.84 10.61
CA THR A 98 -1.04 -8.62 10.14
C THR A 98 -0.09 -7.55 9.59
N LYS A 99 1.23 -7.71 9.76
CA LYS A 99 2.21 -6.75 9.25
C LYS A 99 2.38 -6.93 7.74
N ALA A 100 2.23 -5.81 7.00
CA ALA A 100 2.55 -5.76 5.58
C ALA A 100 4.05 -5.98 5.32
N ILE A 101 4.36 -6.71 4.26
CA ILE A 101 5.72 -7.11 3.86
C ILE A 101 5.99 -6.66 2.42
N GLY A 102 7.20 -6.17 2.18
CA GLY A 102 7.56 -5.58 0.88
C GLY A 102 6.79 -4.29 0.59
N THR A 103 6.87 -3.85 -0.66
CA THR A 103 6.23 -2.61 -1.14
C THR A 103 5.66 -2.81 -2.53
N PHE A 104 4.50 -2.25 -2.80
CA PHE A 104 3.92 -2.21 -4.12
C PHE A 104 4.49 -1.03 -4.93
N SER A 105 4.44 -1.13 -6.25
CA SER A 105 4.88 -0.11 -7.19
C SER A 105 4.10 -0.22 -8.49
N ASN A 106 4.22 0.79 -9.36
CA ASN A 106 3.59 0.81 -10.68
C ASN A 106 2.07 0.53 -10.63
N ALA A 107 1.35 1.21 -9.72
CA ALA A 107 -0.09 1.07 -9.61
C ALA A 107 -0.76 1.43 -10.95
N PRO A 108 -1.59 0.54 -11.54
CA PRO A 108 -2.30 0.85 -12.77
C PRO A 108 -3.39 1.90 -12.54
N THR A 109 -3.96 2.41 -13.63
CA THR A 109 -5.09 3.35 -13.63
C THR A 109 -6.22 2.87 -12.72
N ARG A 110 -6.87 3.80 -12.02
CA ARG A 110 -7.94 3.54 -11.03
C ARG A 110 -7.51 2.76 -9.81
N THR A 111 -6.21 2.63 -9.59
CA THR A 111 -5.65 2.07 -8.36
C THR A 111 -4.57 2.99 -7.80
N GLN A 112 -4.19 2.76 -6.55
CA GLN A 112 -3.21 3.56 -5.83
C GLN A 112 -2.42 2.71 -4.84
N LEU A 113 -1.25 3.22 -4.47
CA LEU A 113 -0.42 2.69 -3.40
C LEU A 113 -0.87 3.33 -2.08
N LEU A 114 -0.94 2.52 -1.03
CA LEU A 114 -1.46 2.90 0.28
C LEU A 114 -0.42 2.64 1.36
N THR A 115 -0.44 3.47 2.40
CA THR A 115 0.52 3.39 3.51
C THR A 115 -0.10 2.70 4.72
N CYS A 116 0.32 1.46 4.98
CA CYS A 116 -0.09 0.69 6.16
C CYS A 116 1.11 0.47 7.09
N GLY A 117 1.48 1.53 7.81
CA GLY A 117 2.67 1.56 8.68
C GLY A 117 3.98 1.81 7.93
N ARG A 118 4.08 1.45 6.64
CA ARG A 118 5.17 1.81 5.73
C ARG A 118 4.63 2.34 4.41
N PRO A 119 5.36 3.26 3.73
CA PRO A 119 4.98 3.70 2.38
C PRO A 119 4.79 2.51 1.44
N ASP A 120 3.77 2.62 0.59
CA ASP A 120 3.45 1.66 -0.47
C ASP A 120 3.29 0.20 0.01
N SER A 121 3.01 -0.01 1.29
CA SER A 121 2.90 -1.36 1.87
C SER A 121 1.55 -2.04 1.58
N ALA A 122 0.64 -1.34 0.93
CA ALA A 122 -0.65 -1.85 0.48
C ALA A 122 -1.00 -1.31 -0.90
N TRP A 123 -1.85 -2.03 -1.61
CA TRP A 123 -2.41 -1.63 -2.90
C TRP A 123 -3.93 -1.58 -2.79
N GLY A 124 -4.57 -0.57 -3.38
CA GLY A 124 -6.02 -0.51 -3.40
C GLY A 124 -6.57 0.31 -4.55
N HIS A 125 -7.89 0.35 -4.66
CA HIS A 125 -8.57 1.15 -5.68
C HIS A 125 -8.43 2.66 -5.41
N SER A 126 -8.52 3.48 -6.44
CA SER A 126 -8.62 4.95 -6.38
C SER A 126 -9.88 5.47 -7.09
N GLY A 127 -10.76 4.54 -7.47
CA GLY A 127 -12.01 4.73 -8.18
C GLY A 127 -12.63 3.35 -8.43
N GLU A 128 -13.86 3.30 -8.94
CA GLU A 128 -14.47 2.05 -9.40
C GLU A 128 -13.61 1.41 -10.50
N LEU A 129 -13.14 0.18 -10.29
CA LEU A 129 -12.30 -0.50 -11.26
C LEU A 129 -13.10 -0.89 -12.51
N GLY A 130 -14.27 -1.50 -12.34
CA GLY A 130 -15.12 -1.98 -13.44
C GLY A 130 -14.41 -2.97 -14.37
N ALA A 131 -13.57 -3.84 -13.81
CA ALA A 131 -12.72 -4.76 -14.56
C ALA A 131 -12.70 -6.15 -13.95
N THR A 132 -12.58 -7.20 -14.77
CA THR A 132 -12.50 -8.59 -14.30
C THR A 132 -11.10 -9.00 -13.85
N ALA A 133 -10.09 -8.16 -14.09
CA ALA A 133 -8.73 -8.36 -13.62
C ALA A 133 -7.99 -7.03 -13.40
N ALA A 134 -7.07 -7.02 -12.45
CA ALA A 134 -6.13 -5.92 -12.21
C ALA A 134 -4.80 -6.46 -11.69
N SER A 135 -3.69 -5.83 -12.10
CA SER A 135 -2.34 -6.26 -11.73
C SER A 135 -1.51 -5.11 -11.18
N VAL A 136 -0.64 -5.41 -10.22
CA VAL A 136 0.31 -4.46 -9.63
C VAL A 136 1.70 -5.11 -9.51
N THR A 137 2.75 -4.31 -9.48
CA THR A 137 4.09 -4.81 -9.14
C THR A 137 4.28 -4.81 -7.63
N TRP A 138 4.73 -5.93 -7.07
CA TRP A 138 5.22 -6.02 -5.69
C TRP A 138 6.74 -6.21 -5.68
N ILE A 139 7.42 -5.46 -4.84
CA ILE A 139 8.87 -5.49 -4.62
C ILE A 139 9.13 -6.20 -3.31
N ALA A 140 9.86 -7.31 -3.41
CA ALA A 140 10.23 -8.12 -2.28
C ALA A 140 11.13 -7.37 -1.29
N PRO A 141 11.02 -7.65 0.03
CA PRO A 141 11.93 -7.10 1.02
C PRO A 141 13.38 -7.51 0.74
N PRO A 142 14.38 -6.80 1.31
CA PRO A 142 15.78 -7.09 1.04
C PRO A 142 16.30 -8.38 1.71
N CYS A 143 15.47 -9.04 2.53
CA CYS A 143 15.82 -10.12 3.45
C CYS A 143 14.74 -11.20 3.44
N ASP A 144 15.04 -12.35 4.05
CA ASP A 144 14.06 -13.41 4.28
C ASP A 144 13.05 -12.98 5.36
N GLU A 145 11.77 -12.90 4.99
CA GLU A 145 10.66 -12.59 5.88
C GLU A 145 9.79 -13.83 6.18
N GLY A 146 10.26 -15.03 5.79
CA GLY A 146 9.58 -16.31 5.92
C GLY A 146 8.54 -16.55 4.83
N PRO A 147 7.79 -17.67 4.91
CA PRO A 147 6.67 -17.94 4.01
C PRO A 147 5.61 -16.84 4.10
N LEU A 148 5.20 -16.30 2.95
CA LEU A 148 4.20 -15.23 2.86
C LEU A 148 3.13 -15.56 1.82
N ALA A 149 2.01 -14.84 1.90
CA ALA A 149 0.95 -14.85 0.89
C ALA A 149 0.39 -13.43 0.72
N PHE A 150 -0.16 -13.16 -0.45
CA PHE A 150 -0.96 -11.96 -0.68
C PHE A 150 -2.36 -12.20 -0.14
N MET A 151 -2.85 -11.29 0.68
CA MET A 151 -4.21 -11.28 1.20
C MET A 151 -4.91 -10.06 0.63
N ALA A 152 -6.17 -10.21 0.22
CA ALA A 152 -6.97 -9.13 -0.31
C ALA A 152 -8.40 -9.11 0.23
N THR A 153 -8.95 -7.91 0.21
CA THR A 153 -10.38 -7.64 0.28
C THR A 153 -10.83 -7.13 -1.07
N ILE A 154 -11.89 -7.75 -1.61
CA ILE A 154 -12.39 -7.50 -2.96
C ILE A 154 -13.86 -7.14 -2.88
N VAL A 155 -14.22 -5.97 -3.40
CA VAL A 155 -15.60 -5.48 -3.52
C VAL A 155 -16.07 -5.73 -4.94
N LYS A 156 -17.22 -6.38 -5.11
CA LYS A 156 -17.85 -6.63 -6.41
C LYS A 156 -18.84 -5.54 -6.83
N GLY A 157 -19.44 -4.84 -5.86
CA GLY A 157 -20.56 -3.93 -6.12
C GLY A 157 -21.91 -4.65 -5.93
N PRO A 158 -22.85 -4.11 -5.12
CA PRO A 158 -22.79 -2.87 -4.32
C PRO A 158 -21.72 -2.92 -3.20
N LYS A 159 -21.52 -1.81 -2.46
CA LYS A 159 -20.41 -1.68 -1.50
C LYS A 159 -20.40 -2.78 -0.42
N GLU A 160 -21.57 -3.26 -0.01
CA GLU A 160 -21.77 -4.34 0.96
C GLU A 160 -21.46 -5.73 0.36
N LEU A 161 -21.30 -5.88 -0.96
CA LEU A 161 -20.99 -7.16 -1.59
C LEU A 161 -19.47 -7.30 -1.76
N PHE A 162 -18.83 -7.84 -0.73
CA PHE A 162 -17.37 -7.99 -0.69
C PHE A 162 -16.91 -9.27 0.02
N TRP A 163 -15.70 -9.70 -0.29
CA TRP A 163 -15.03 -10.82 0.34
C TRP A 163 -13.74 -10.32 0.99
N THR A 164 -13.50 -10.71 2.24
CA THR A 164 -12.22 -10.50 2.93
C THR A 164 -11.42 -11.80 2.91
N GLY A 165 -10.10 -11.71 3.05
CA GLY A 165 -9.24 -12.89 3.19
C GLY A 165 -9.12 -13.75 1.94
N VAL A 166 -9.27 -13.16 0.76
CA VAL A 166 -8.90 -13.82 -0.49
C VAL A 166 -7.37 -13.95 -0.51
N LEU A 167 -6.85 -15.18 -0.64
CA LEU A 167 -5.43 -15.48 -0.49
C LEU A 167 -4.81 -15.96 -1.81
N SER A 168 -3.56 -15.56 -2.06
CA SER A 168 -2.72 -16.20 -3.08
C SER A 168 -2.18 -17.55 -2.59
N SER A 169 -1.54 -18.30 -3.50
CA SER A 169 -0.62 -19.36 -3.10
C SER A 169 0.54 -18.80 -2.27
N GLU A 170 1.13 -19.66 -1.44
CA GLU A 170 2.30 -19.32 -0.62
C GLU A 170 3.52 -19.04 -1.50
N MET A 171 4.35 -18.11 -1.02
CA MET A 171 5.64 -17.78 -1.60
C MET A 171 6.76 -17.95 -0.57
N THR A 172 7.85 -18.60 -0.98
CA THR A 172 9.01 -18.86 -0.11
C THR A 172 10.24 -18.09 -0.56
N PHE A 173 11.11 -17.76 0.39
CA PHE A 173 12.36 -17.06 0.09
C PHE A 173 13.36 -17.99 -0.62
N THR A 174 14.05 -17.46 -1.61
CA THR A 174 15.12 -18.11 -2.36
C THR A 174 16.32 -17.17 -2.40
N GLY A 175 17.39 -17.55 -1.69
CA GLY A 175 18.59 -16.74 -1.59
C GLY A 175 19.41 -17.13 -0.37
N PRO A 176 20.60 -16.51 -0.19
CA PRO A 176 21.34 -16.66 1.05
C PRO A 176 20.48 -16.13 2.20
N ASN A 177 20.19 -16.97 3.19
CA ASN A 177 19.41 -16.61 4.37
C ASN A 177 20.08 -15.42 5.09
N SER A 178 19.59 -14.21 4.81
CA SER A 178 19.91 -13.02 5.58
C SER A 178 18.63 -12.60 6.28
N THR A 179 18.61 -12.79 7.60
CA THR A 179 17.53 -12.37 8.48
C THR A 179 17.70 -10.92 8.95
N ASP A 180 18.74 -10.23 8.45
CA ASP A 180 19.11 -8.87 8.85
C ASP A 180 18.62 -7.83 7.83
N CYS A 181 17.38 -7.37 8.02
CA CYS A 181 16.68 -6.42 7.15
C CYS A 181 17.14 -4.95 7.31
N GLY A 182 18.41 -4.71 7.63
CA GLY A 182 18.97 -3.36 7.83
C GLY A 182 20.44 -3.21 7.45
N ARG A 183 21.14 -4.30 7.10
CA ARG A 183 22.53 -4.24 6.70
C ARG A 183 22.63 -4.14 5.17
N PRO A 184 23.34 -3.15 4.62
CA PRO A 184 23.68 -3.17 3.19
C PRO A 184 24.30 -4.52 2.83
N PRO A 185 24.06 -5.06 1.62
CA PRO A 185 24.70 -6.28 1.19
C PRO A 185 26.20 -6.15 1.44
N ALA A 186 26.77 -7.06 2.22
CA ALA A 186 28.20 -7.05 2.51
C ALA A 186 28.91 -7.01 1.16
N SER A 187 29.56 -5.87 0.86
CA SER A 187 30.40 -5.77 -0.32
C SER A 187 31.39 -6.93 -0.30
N PRO A 188 31.70 -7.55 -1.45
CA PRO A 188 32.68 -8.63 -1.49
C PRO A 188 33.96 -8.12 -0.81
N MET A 189 34.33 -8.82 0.26
CA MET A 189 35.47 -8.48 1.10
C MET A 189 36.73 -8.44 0.25
N SER A 190 37.11 -7.23 -0.18
CA SER A 190 38.36 -7.00 -0.90
C SER A 190 39.49 -7.18 0.11
N THR A 191 40.23 -8.28 -0.03
CA THR A 191 41.45 -8.59 0.71
C THR A 191 42.54 -7.59 0.33
N LYS A 192 42.52 -6.41 0.95
CA LYS A 192 43.63 -5.46 0.84
C LYS A 192 44.73 -5.85 1.85
N PRO A 193 45.98 -6.11 1.42
CA PRO A 193 47.08 -6.36 2.35
C PRO A 193 47.37 -5.11 3.18
N ALA A 194 47.60 -5.33 4.47
CA ALA A 194 48.05 -4.31 5.42
C ALA A 194 49.39 -3.73 4.96
N SER A 195 49.46 -2.41 4.78
CA SER A 195 50.71 -1.67 4.64
C SER A 195 50.84 -0.66 5.77
N THR A 196 52.07 -0.66 6.27
CA THR A 196 52.76 -0.02 7.39
C THR A 196 52.43 1.47 7.64
N PRO A 197 52.47 1.96 8.90
CA PRO A 197 52.23 3.36 9.22
C PRO A 197 53.44 4.24 8.86
N SER A 198 53.18 5.32 8.12
CA SER A 198 54.14 6.41 7.91
C SER A 198 53.66 7.66 8.66
N SER A 199 54.56 8.19 9.48
CA SER A 199 54.42 9.40 10.29
C SER A 199 54.33 10.67 9.42
N GLY A 200 53.42 11.58 9.80
CA GLY A 200 53.31 12.92 9.23
C GLY A 200 52.94 13.93 10.32
N GLY A 201 53.87 14.85 10.59
CA GLY A 201 53.73 15.94 11.56
C GLY A 201 52.93 17.16 11.05
N PRO A 202 52.92 18.27 11.81
CA PRO A 202 51.75 19.14 12.01
C PRO A 202 51.75 20.46 11.21
N ASN A 203 50.58 21.12 11.14
CA ASN A 203 50.31 22.56 11.46
C ASN A 203 49.07 23.11 10.71
N GLY A 204 48.22 23.87 11.42
CA GLY A 204 46.97 24.52 10.93
C GLY A 204 47.20 25.78 10.06
N PRO A 205 46.25 26.74 9.92
CA PRO A 205 45.33 27.23 10.96
C PRO A 205 43.85 27.49 10.56
N LEU A 206 43.11 27.88 11.60
CA LEU A 206 41.75 28.45 11.68
C LEU A 206 41.54 29.75 10.87
N MET A 207 40.34 29.91 10.31
CA MET A 207 39.56 31.14 10.05
C MET A 207 38.17 30.68 9.55
N SER A 208 37.01 31.33 9.70
CA SER A 208 36.42 32.34 10.57
C SER A 208 34.92 32.41 10.16
N ALA A 209 34.10 33.08 10.97
CA ALA A 209 32.64 33.11 11.00
C ALA A 209 31.92 33.90 9.87
N MET A 210 30.58 33.85 9.94
CA MET A 210 29.55 34.90 9.72
C MET A 210 28.52 34.75 8.56
N THR A 211 27.34 34.24 8.94
CA THR A 211 25.94 34.79 8.92
C THR A 211 25.31 35.55 7.72
N LEU A 212 23.95 35.45 7.69
CA LEU A 212 22.83 36.25 7.07
C LEU A 212 22.29 35.73 5.71
N MET A 213 20.99 35.70 5.34
CA MET A 213 19.65 36.13 5.82
C MET A 213 18.57 35.18 5.20
N MET A 214 17.42 34.85 5.84
CA MET A 214 16.07 35.48 5.70
C MET A 214 15.72 35.96 4.27
N SER A 215 14.57 35.79 3.62
CA SER A 215 13.21 35.24 3.85
C SER A 215 12.61 35.02 2.42
N VAL A 216 11.45 34.39 2.20
CA VAL A 216 10.17 35.08 1.90
C VAL A 216 9.07 34.01 1.74
N ALA A 217 7.91 34.34 2.31
CA ALA A 217 6.65 33.61 2.31
C ALA A 217 5.79 33.88 1.07
N VAL A 218 4.91 32.92 0.74
CA VAL A 218 3.62 33.12 0.05
C VAL A 218 2.64 32.10 0.69
N ALA A 219 1.83 32.45 1.68
CA ALA A 219 0.48 33.07 1.59
C ALA A 219 -0.47 32.23 0.69
N LEU A 220 -1.35 31.40 1.26
CA LEU A 220 -2.72 31.69 1.78
C LEU A 220 -3.83 31.24 0.82
N HIS A 221 -4.54 30.17 1.21
CA HIS A 221 -6.01 30.05 1.23
C HIS A 221 -6.32 28.80 2.09
N LEU A 222 -6.73 28.93 3.37
CA LEU A 222 -8.12 29.20 3.85
C LEU A 222 -9.13 28.37 3.03
N ASP A 223 -10.04 27.58 3.58
CA ASP A 223 -10.46 27.25 4.94
C ASP A 223 -11.59 26.21 4.77
N LEU A 224 -11.95 25.47 5.83
CA LEU A 224 -13.24 24.76 6.01
C LEU A 224 -13.48 23.56 5.06
N VAL A 225 -13.66 22.33 5.53
CA VAL A 225 -14.88 21.88 6.21
C VAL A 225 -14.51 20.81 7.25
N LYS A 226 -14.72 21.13 8.53
CA LYS A 226 -15.09 20.15 9.54
C LYS A 226 -16.57 19.86 9.33
N PHE A 227 -16.92 18.62 9.01
CA PHE A 227 -18.05 17.86 9.53
C PHE A 227 -17.86 16.41 9.08
#